data_AF-A0A0W1DKR5-F1
#
_entry.id   AF-A0A0W1DKR5-F1
#
_cell.length_a   1.000
_cell.length_b   1.000
_cell.length_c   1.000
_cell.angle_alpha   90.00
_cell.angle_beta   90.00
_cell.angle_gamma   90.00
#
_symmetry.space_group_name_H-M   'P 1'
#
loop_
_entity.id
_entity.type
_entity.pdbx_description
1 polymer ?
#
loop_
_entity_poly.entity_id
_entity_poly.type
_entity_poly.pdbx_seq_one_letter_code
_entity_poly.pdbx_strand_id
1 'polypeptide(L)'
;MELRFALSGSVLFSTDADCVPPVGSKVTIRTEGYKKGLHGGSLISFPVSDEWPPEYDFSEGRAIVYIDVNNYEVLEEGPSPD
;
A
#
# COMPACT_ATOMS: atom_id res chain seq x y z
N MET A 1 8.41 8.49 -9.34
CA MET A 1 8.19 7.03 -9.50
C MET A 1 6.89 6.73 -8.80
N GLU A 2 6.03 5.92 -9.39
CA GLU A 2 4.72 5.63 -8.80
C GLU A 2 4.85 4.49 -7.78
N LEU A 3 4.45 4.70 -6.54
CA LEU A 3 4.29 3.65 -5.54
C LEU A 3 2.82 3.21 -5.50
N ARG A 4 2.58 1.91 -5.56
CA ARG A 4 1.26 1.30 -5.45
C ARG A 4 1.22 0.36 -4.26
N PHE A 5 0.48 0.75 -3.23
CA PHE A 5 0.31 -0.05 -2.02
C PHE A 5 -0.86 -1.00 -2.24
N ALA A 6 -0.59 -2.30 -2.29
CA ALA A 6 -1.56 -3.31 -2.71
C ALA A 6 -1.80 -4.39 -1.66
N LEU A 7 -3.05 -4.82 -1.53
CA LEU A 7 -3.44 -5.97 -0.73
C LEU A 7 -4.02 -7.05 -1.65
N SER A 8 -3.29 -8.16 -1.80
CA SER A 8 -3.71 -9.29 -2.65
C SER A 8 -4.10 -8.85 -4.08
N GLY A 9 -3.21 -8.08 -4.71
CA GLY A 9 -3.37 -7.59 -6.09
C GLY A 9 -4.32 -6.40 -6.29
N SER A 10 -4.95 -5.89 -5.22
CA SER A 10 -5.76 -4.66 -5.31
C SER A 10 -5.04 -3.49 -4.67
N VAL A 11 -4.84 -2.42 -5.45
CA VAL A 11 -4.26 -1.17 -4.99
C VAL A 11 -5.21 -0.49 -4.01
N LEU A 12 -4.71 -0.16 -2.83
CA LEU A 12 -5.44 0.55 -1.78
C LEU A 12 -5.11 2.04 -1.76
N PHE A 13 -3.93 2.41 -2.21
CA PHE A 13 -3.42 3.78 -2.29
C PHE A 13 -2.29 3.81 -3.30
N SER A 14 -2.17 4.90 -4.05
CA SER A 14 -0.97 5.17 -4.86
C SER A 14 -0.50 6.61 -4.69
N THR A 15 0.79 6.82 -4.87
CA THR A 15 1.40 8.14 -4.80
C THR A 15 2.66 8.18 -5.64
N ASP A 16 3.00 9.37 -6.14
CA ASP A 16 4.35 9.62 -6.63
C ASP A 16 5.31 9.79 -5.44
N ALA A 17 6.49 9.18 -5.55
CA ALA A 17 7.59 9.32 -4.62
C ALA A 17 8.94 9.31 -5.34
N ASP A 18 9.95 9.90 -4.68
CA ASP A 18 11.33 9.93 -5.15
C ASP A 18 12.11 8.66 -4.74
N CYS A 19 11.63 7.94 -3.72
CA CYS A 19 12.29 6.74 -3.21
C CYS A 19 11.28 5.66 -2.78
N VAL A 20 11.75 4.41 -2.77
CA VAL A 20 11.02 3.27 -2.19
C VAL A 20 11.41 3.16 -0.71
N PRO A 21 10.44 3.03 0.22
CA PRO A 21 10.73 2.73 1.62
C PRO A 21 11.59 1.46 1.74
N PRO A 22 12.69 1.46 2.50
CA PRO A 22 13.51 0.27 2.64
C PRO A 22 12.80 -0.80 3.47
N VAL A 23 13.16 -2.07 3.22
CA VAL A 23 12.72 -3.22 4.03
C VAL A 23 13.00 -2.96 5.52
N GLY A 24 12.04 -3.31 6.37
CA GLY A 24 12.04 -3.04 7.81
C GLY A 24 11.44 -1.68 8.19
N SER A 25 11.17 -0.79 7.23
CA SER A 25 10.45 0.46 7.50
C SER A 25 8.99 0.19 7.81
N LYS A 26 8.41 0.95 8.75
CA LYS A 26 6.96 0.98 8.99
C LYS A 26 6.36 2.13 8.17
N VAL A 27 5.38 1.82 7.34
CA VAL A 27 4.68 2.79 6.49
C VAL A 27 3.25 2.94 6.99
N THR A 28 2.68 4.13 6.82
CA THR A 28 1.27 4.40 7.13
C THR A 28 0.63 5.05 5.91
N ILE A 29 -0.53 4.53 5.50
CA ILE A 29 -1.31 5.07 4.37
C ILE A 29 -2.76 5.24 4.79
N ARG A 30 -3.46 6.14 4.12
CA ARG A 30 -4.92 6.21 4.16
C ARG A 30 -5.46 5.55 2.89
N THR A 31 -6.36 4.60 3.05
CA THR A 31 -6.92 3.84 1.93
C THR A 31 -7.87 4.71 1.10
N GLU A 32 -7.95 4.45 -0.19
CA GLU A 32 -8.85 5.15 -1.11
C GLU A 32 -10.08 4.32 -1.47
N GLY A 33 -10.02 3.00 -1.28
CA GLY A 33 -11.07 2.07 -1.69
C GLY A 33 -11.33 0.94 -0.70
N TYR A 34 -12.38 0.17 -0.98
CA TYR A 34 -12.77 -0.98 -0.16
C TYR A 34 -12.04 -2.27 -0.57
N LYS A 35 -11.44 -2.98 0.39
CA LYS A 35 -10.87 -4.31 0.17
C LYS A 35 -10.86 -5.15 1.45
N LYS A 36 -11.41 -6.38 1.39
CA LYS A 36 -11.36 -7.35 2.51
C LYS A 36 -11.83 -6.78 3.87
N GLY A 37 -12.87 -5.96 3.87
CA GLY A 37 -13.38 -5.32 5.08
C GLY A 37 -12.67 -4.01 5.45
N LEU A 38 -11.58 -3.67 4.77
CA LEU A 38 -10.93 -2.37 4.92
C LEU A 38 -11.65 -1.34 4.06
N HIS A 39 -12.29 -0.38 4.70
CA HIS A 39 -13.04 0.67 4.01
C HIS A 39 -12.12 1.75 3.45
N GLY A 40 -12.60 2.50 2.46
CA GLY A 40 -11.92 3.71 2.01
C GLY A 40 -11.88 4.72 3.16
N GLY A 41 -10.76 5.40 3.35
CA GLY A 41 -10.52 6.33 4.43
C GLY A 41 -9.91 5.71 5.69
N SER A 42 -9.80 4.38 5.80
CA SER A 42 -9.10 3.71 6.91
C SER A 42 -7.62 4.09 6.92
N LEU A 43 -7.06 4.31 8.10
CA LEU A 43 -5.63 4.50 8.30
C LEU A 43 -5.00 3.17 8.70
N ILE A 44 -4.09 2.65 7.89
CA ILE A 44 -3.40 1.40 8.17
C ILE A 44 -1.90 1.60 8.25
N SER A 45 -1.23 0.73 9.01
CA SER A 45 0.23 0.71 9.08
C SER A 45 0.79 -0.70 8.96
N PHE A 46 1.83 -0.86 8.16
CA PHE A 46 2.42 -2.16 7.83
C PHE A 46 3.94 -2.02 7.70
N PRO A 47 4.70 -3.08 8.00
CA PRO A 47 6.12 -3.13 7.70
C PRO A 47 6.34 -3.42 6.21
N VAL A 48 7.34 -2.77 5.60
CA VAL A 48 7.88 -3.22 4.31
C VAL A 48 8.67 -4.49 4.58
N SER A 49 8.15 -5.63 4.13
CA SER A 49 8.68 -6.95 4.45
C SER A 49 9.73 -7.43 3.44
N ASP A 50 10.61 -8.33 3.86
CA ASP A 50 11.46 -9.13 2.97
C ASP A 50 10.74 -10.36 2.41
N GLU A 51 9.71 -10.84 3.11
CA GLU A 51 8.84 -11.95 2.68
C GLU A 51 8.00 -11.56 1.46
N TRP A 52 7.58 -10.30 1.40
CA TRP A 52 6.91 -9.68 0.24
C TRP A 52 7.67 -8.41 -0.16
N PRO A 53 8.83 -8.55 -0.81
CA PRO A 53 9.67 -7.42 -1.14
C PRO A 53 8.99 -6.53 -2.20
N PRO A 54 9.29 -5.22 -2.23
CA PRO A 54 8.77 -4.34 -3.27
C PRO A 54 9.06 -4.85 -4.69
N GLU A 55 8.02 -4.92 -5.52
CA GLU A 55 8.12 -5.39 -6.90
C GLU A 55 8.22 -4.22 -7.86
N TYR A 56 9.24 -4.20 -8.71
CA TYR A 56 9.50 -3.13 -9.65
C TYR A 56 9.02 -3.50 -11.05
N ASP A 57 8.13 -2.69 -11.61
CA ASP A 57 7.60 -2.80 -12.95
C ASP A 57 8.03 -1.61 -13.80
N PHE A 58 8.65 -1.89 -14.95
CA PHE A 58 9.15 -0.91 -15.92
C PHE A 58 8.47 -1.05 -17.29
N SER A 59 7.42 -1.87 -17.41
CA SER A 59 6.79 -2.22 -18.68
C SER A 59 6.05 -1.04 -19.34
N GLU A 60 5.52 -0.09 -18.55
CA GLU A 60 4.76 1.07 -19.03
C GLU A 60 5.65 2.27 -19.43
N GLY A 61 6.97 2.08 -19.59
CA GLY A 61 7.90 3.18 -19.87
C GLY A 61 8.08 4.16 -18.70
N ARG A 62 7.57 3.79 -17.52
CA ARG A 62 7.75 4.47 -16.23
C ARG A 62 7.97 3.44 -15.15
N ALA A 63 8.68 3.83 -14.09
CA ALA A 63 8.90 2.98 -12.92
C ALA A 63 7.66 3.00 -12.02
N ILE A 64 7.05 1.83 -11.84
CA ILE A 64 5.96 1.55 -10.90
C ILE A 64 6.51 0.55 -9.87
N VAL A 65 6.30 0.81 -8.59
CA VAL A 65 6.71 -0.10 -7.52
C VAL A 65 5.50 -0.53 -6.74
N TYR A 66 5.24 -1.84 -6.73
CA TYR A 66 4.19 -2.44 -5.92
C TYR A 66 4.75 -2.78 -4.55
N ILE A 67 4.07 -2.32 -3.51
CA ILE A 67 4.40 -2.60 -2.11
C ILE A 67 3.22 -3.35 -1.52
N ASP A 68 3.45 -4.60 -1.11
CA ASP A 68 2.43 -5.39 -0.45
C ASP A 68 2.21 -4.89 0.99
N VAL A 69 0.94 -4.79 1.38
CA VAL A 69 0.52 -4.26 2.69
C VAL A 69 0.06 -5.35 3.65
N ASN A 70 0.42 -6.62 3.43
CA ASN A 70 0.15 -7.73 4.34
C ASN A 70 0.66 -7.41 5.76
N ASN A 71 0.07 -8.09 6.75
CA ASN A 71 0.34 -7.86 8.17
C ASN A 71 0.11 -6.40 8.61
N TYR A 72 -0.82 -5.70 7.96
CA TYR A 72 -1.23 -4.37 8.38
C TYR A 72 -1.96 -4.40 9.73
N GLU A 73 -1.77 -3.31 10.46
CA GLU A 73 -2.53 -2.92 11.63
C GLU A 73 -3.48 -1.78 11.23
N VAL A 74 -4.75 -1.87 11.60
CA VAL A 74 -5.69 -0.76 11.43
C VAL A 74 -5.55 0.19 12.61
N LEU A 75 -5.17 1.43 12.31
CA LEU A 75 -5.01 2.50 13.30
C LEU A 75 -6.30 3.33 13.44
N GLU A 76 -7.05 3.48 12.36
CA GLU A 76 -8.31 4.22 12.29
C GLU A 76 -9.21 3.55 11.25
N GLU A 77 -10.46 3.24 11.60
CA GLU A 77 -11.43 2.72 10.63
C GLU A 77 -12.01 3.86 9.80
N GLY A 78 -12.11 3.63 8.49
CA GLY A 78 -12.77 4.53 7.56
C GLY A 78 -14.28 4.50 7.71
N PRO A 79 -15.00 5.48 7.13
CA PRO A 79 -16.46 5.49 7.16
C PRO A 79 -17.05 4.21 6.57
N SER A 80 -17.98 3.59 7.31
CA SER A 80 -18.82 2.51 6.80
C SER A 80 -19.73 3.06 5.69
N PRO A 81 -19.83 2.40 4.53
CA PRO A 81 -20.85 2.69 3.54
C PRO A 81 -22.17 2.09 4.04
N ASP A 82 -22.84 2.77 4.96
CA ASP A 82 -24.21 2.43 5.36
C ASP A 82 -25.19 2.52 4.17
#